data_AF-A0A0S8CX07-F1
#
_entry.id   AF-A0A0S8CX07-F1
#
_cell.length_a   1.000
_cell.length_b   1.000
_cell.length_c   1.000
_cell.angle_alpha   90.00
_cell.angle_beta   90.00
_cell.angle_gamma   90.00
#
_symmetry.space_group_name_H-M   'P 1'
#
loop_
_entity.id
_entity.type
_entity.pdbx_description
1 polymer ?
#
loop_
_entity_poly.entity_id
_entity_poly.type
_entity_poly.pdbx_seq_one_letter_code
_entity_poly.pdbx_strand_id
1 'polypeptide(L)'
;EHAEVIAKRKECWIKDDYRYTEWLLLPQAKIYSLGQFSTVGGANSTLDERRDVSALLADWKQDKAQLLERFDLDGDGEIDEQEWMLARQQARRDIRKEHQQKRLQSGTNVMHKPRDGRLFLISDLDPSRLARRYHMWTWLHLTLLFGAVGSLLWILPRYA
;
A
#
# COMPACT_ATOMS: atom_id res chain seq x y z
N GLU A 1 9.08 7.51 14.96
CA GLU A 1 8.24 6.73 14.02
C GLU A 1 9.10 6.05 12.95
N HIS A 2 10.20 5.43 13.33
CA HIS A 2 11.26 5.08 12.37
C HIS A 2 11.25 3.58 12.07
N ALA A 3 11.58 3.24 10.83
CA ALA A 3 11.90 1.87 10.47
C ALA A 3 13.25 1.50 11.11
N GLU A 4 13.35 0.28 11.62
CA GLU A 4 14.65 -0.30 11.90
C GLU A 4 15.34 -0.60 10.57
N VAL A 5 16.60 -0.18 10.41
CA VAL A 5 17.36 -0.38 9.17
C VAL A 5 18.49 -1.36 9.46
N ILE A 6 18.47 -2.52 8.78
CA ILE A 6 19.50 -3.55 8.91
C ILE A 6 20.25 -3.67 7.59
N ALA A 7 21.49 -3.21 7.56
CA ALA A 7 22.38 -3.34 6.41
C ALA A 7 23.35 -4.52 6.57
N LYS A 8 23.60 -5.22 5.47
CA LYS A 8 24.55 -6.34 5.35
C LYS A 8 25.99 -5.83 5.41
N ARG A 9 26.27 -4.69 4.76
CA ARG A 9 27.61 -4.09 4.76
C ARG A 9 27.76 -3.16 5.95
N LYS A 10 28.72 -3.49 6.80
CA LYS A 10 29.17 -2.66 7.90
C LYS A 10 30.63 -2.32 7.68
N GLU A 11 30.95 -1.04 7.73
CA GLU A 11 32.32 -0.56 7.68
C GLU A 11 32.70 0.10 8.99
N CYS A 12 33.94 -0.13 9.40
CA CYS A 12 34.50 0.44 10.62
C CYS A 12 35.90 0.91 10.30
N TRP A 13 36.17 2.18 10.57
CA TRP A 13 37.52 2.73 10.46
C TRP A 13 37.78 3.69 11.60
N ILE A 14 39.06 3.96 11.84
CA ILE A 14 39.52 4.94 12.83
C ILE A 14 40.12 6.10 12.04
N LYS A 15 39.71 7.32 12.39
CA LYS A 15 40.28 8.55 11.85
C LYS A 15 40.50 9.49 13.03
N ASP A 16 41.74 9.96 13.17
CA ASP A 16 42.21 10.69 14.34
C ASP A 16 41.91 9.88 15.63
N ASP A 17 41.29 10.48 16.64
CA ASP A 17 40.92 9.82 17.90
C ASP A 17 39.50 9.20 17.90
N TYR A 18 38.85 9.13 16.73
CA TYR A 18 37.47 8.67 16.62
C TYR A 18 37.35 7.36 15.84
N ARG A 19 36.50 6.45 16.36
CA ARG A 19 36.07 5.24 15.65
C ARG A 19 34.72 5.51 14.97
N TYR A 20 34.72 5.40 13.65
CA TYR A 20 33.53 5.49 12.83
C TYR A 20 32.96 4.11 12.54
N THR A 21 31.64 4.01 12.48
CA THR A 21 30.93 2.80 12.08
C THR A 21 29.79 3.20 11.16
N GLU A 22 29.81 2.68 9.95
CA GLU A 22 28.78 2.92 8.95
C GLU A 22 28.08 1.63 8.56
N TRP A 23 26.77 1.74 8.35
CA TRP A 23 25.91 0.69 7.82
C TRP A 23 25.41 1.16 6.46
N LEU A 24 25.77 0.43 5.41
CA LEU A 24 25.66 0.90 4.04
C LEU A 24 24.62 0.08 3.28
N LEU A 25 23.59 0.75 2.76
CA LEU A 25 22.71 0.22 1.73
C LEU A 25 23.29 0.62 0.36
N LEU A 26 23.78 -0.37 -0.40
CA LEU A 26 24.45 -0.10 -1.66
C LEU A 26 23.44 0.13 -2.80
N PRO A 27 23.77 0.98 -3.79
CA PRO A 27 23.00 1.09 -5.01
C PRO A 27 22.80 -0.29 -5.66
N GLN A 28 21.60 -0.51 -6.21
CA GLN A 28 21.22 -1.77 -6.89
C GLN A 28 21.16 -3.02 -5.97
N ALA A 29 21.41 -2.88 -4.67
CA ALA A 29 21.14 -3.96 -3.73
C ALA A 29 19.63 -4.20 -3.62
N LYS A 30 19.23 -5.48 -3.53
CA LYS A 30 17.83 -5.83 -3.26
C LYS A 30 17.50 -5.47 -1.82
N ILE A 31 16.48 -4.66 -1.63
CA ILE A 31 15.98 -4.25 -0.32
C ILE A 31 14.66 -4.98 -0.07
N TYR A 32 14.53 -5.49 1.13
CA TYR A 32 13.35 -6.12 1.69
C TYR A 32 12.79 -5.18 2.76
N SER A 33 11.48 -4.97 2.71
CA SER A 33 10.78 -4.19 3.73
C SER A 33 9.67 -5.02 4.36
N LEU A 34 9.52 -4.85 5.67
CA LEU A 34 8.45 -5.44 6.46
C LEU A 34 7.71 -4.29 7.16
N GLY A 35 6.40 -4.25 7.02
CA GLY A 35 5.55 -3.25 7.62
C GLY A 35 4.11 -3.38 7.13
N GLN A 36 3.29 -2.39 7.46
CA GLN A 36 1.93 -2.34 6.98
C GLN A 36 1.91 -1.73 5.57
N PHE A 37 1.53 -2.54 4.59
CA PHE A 37 1.40 -2.12 3.20
C PHE A 37 0.01 -1.49 2.96
N SER A 38 -0.01 -0.34 2.29
CA SER A 38 -1.24 0.24 1.77
C SER A 38 -0.98 0.89 0.41
N THR A 39 -2.01 0.92 -0.43
CA THR A 39 -1.98 1.64 -1.69
C THR A 39 -2.80 2.90 -1.54
N VAL A 40 -2.16 4.06 -1.75
CA VAL A 40 -2.81 5.38 -1.70
C VAL A 40 -3.10 5.82 -3.13
N GLY A 41 -4.30 6.35 -3.34
CA GLY A 41 -4.75 6.75 -4.68
C GLY A 41 -5.19 5.57 -5.54
N GLY A 42 -5.36 5.82 -6.84
CA GLY A 42 -5.86 4.82 -7.78
C GLY A 42 -7.23 4.27 -7.35
N ALA A 43 -7.37 2.94 -7.37
CA ALA A 43 -8.59 2.24 -6.96
C ALA A 43 -9.03 2.50 -5.51
N ASN A 44 -8.10 2.88 -4.61
CA ASN A 44 -8.38 3.18 -3.20
C ASN A 44 -8.72 4.66 -2.95
N SER A 45 -8.83 5.49 -3.99
CA SER A 45 -9.20 6.89 -3.83
C SER A 45 -10.62 7.02 -3.27
N THR A 46 -10.78 7.77 -2.18
CA THR A 46 -12.09 8.17 -1.67
C THR A 46 -12.64 9.26 -2.58
N LEU A 47 -13.64 8.91 -3.38
CA LEU A 47 -14.24 9.80 -4.37
C LEU A 47 -15.74 9.93 -4.07
N ASP A 48 -16.25 11.16 -3.97
CA ASP A 48 -17.65 11.45 -3.64
C ASP A 48 -18.36 12.09 -4.85
N GLU A 49 -19.10 11.27 -5.59
CA GLU A 49 -19.81 11.72 -6.81
C GLU A 49 -20.73 12.91 -6.52
N ARG A 50 -21.41 12.95 -5.36
CA ARG A 50 -22.39 14.02 -5.08
C ARG A 50 -21.72 15.35 -4.85
N ARG A 51 -20.66 15.35 -4.05
CA ARG A 51 -19.89 16.57 -3.76
C ARG A 51 -19.25 17.12 -5.02
N ASP A 52 -18.64 16.25 -5.84
CA ASP A 52 -17.94 16.66 -7.05
C ASP A 52 -18.90 17.17 -8.13
N VAL A 53 -20.08 16.55 -8.28
CA VAL A 53 -21.13 17.05 -9.17
C VAL A 53 -21.65 18.42 -8.72
N SER A 54 -21.85 18.61 -7.41
CA SER A 54 -22.28 19.90 -6.88
C SER A 54 -21.25 21.00 -7.12
N ALA A 55 -19.96 20.68 -6.99
CA ALA A 55 -18.87 21.62 -7.27
C ALA A 55 -18.83 21.97 -8.77
N LEU A 56 -18.89 20.97 -9.65
CA LEU A 56 -18.87 21.17 -11.09
C LEU A 56 -20.04 22.05 -11.58
N LEU A 57 -21.25 21.83 -11.03
CA LEU A 57 -22.40 22.66 -11.36
C LEU A 57 -22.29 24.09 -10.79
N ALA A 58 -21.60 24.27 -9.66
CA ALA A 58 -21.34 25.60 -9.12
C ALA A 58 -20.35 26.37 -10.00
N ASP A 59 -19.31 25.70 -10.51
CA ASP A 59 -18.34 26.29 -11.44
C ASP A 59 -19.03 26.69 -12.75
N TRP A 60 -19.90 25.85 -13.31
CA TRP A 60 -20.65 26.20 -14.53
C TRP A 60 -21.61 27.38 -14.29
N LYS A 61 -22.20 27.52 -13.10
CA LYS A 61 -23.03 28.68 -12.77
C LYS A 61 -22.24 29.99 -12.68
N GLN A 62 -20.95 29.93 -12.35
CA GLN A 62 -20.09 31.11 -12.35
C GLN A 62 -19.77 31.58 -13.76
N ASP A 63 -19.65 30.66 -14.72
CA ASP A 63 -19.49 30.97 -16.15
C ASP A 63 -20.83 30.88 -16.90
N LYS A 64 -21.69 31.88 -16.70
CA LYS A 64 -23.02 31.94 -17.32
C LYS A 64 -22.94 31.90 -18.85
N ALA A 65 -21.91 32.49 -19.47
CA ALA A 65 -21.78 32.53 -20.92
C ALA A 65 -21.54 31.13 -21.51
N GLN A 66 -20.58 30.37 -20.96
CA GLN A 66 -20.37 28.98 -21.38
C GLN A 66 -21.54 28.07 -21.01
N LEU A 67 -22.23 28.33 -19.91
CA LEU A 67 -23.38 27.54 -19.51
C LEU A 67 -24.52 27.66 -20.54
N LEU A 68 -24.85 28.89 -20.96
CA LEU A 68 -25.85 29.14 -22.00
C LEU A 68 -25.43 28.50 -23.32
N GLU A 69 -24.21 28.75 -23.81
CA GLU A 69 -23.73 28.17 -25.08
C GLU A 69 -23.86 26.63 -25.13
N ARG A 70 -23.74 25.96 -23.98
CA ARG A 70 -23.73 24.49 -23.90
C ARG A 70 -25.10 23.86 -23.65
N PHE A 71 -26.03 24.57 -23.02
CA PHE A 71 -27.25 23.97 -22.49
C PHE A 71 -28.53 24.76 -22.79
N ASP A 72 -28.45 26.01 -23.22
CA ASP A 72 -29.58 26.79 -23.75
C ASP A 72 -29.90 26.27 -25.16
N LEU A 73 -30.92 25.41 -25.25
CA LEU A 73 -31.32 24.72 -26.47
C LEU A 73 -32.37 25.50 -27.26
N ASP A 74 -33.18 26.31 -26.59
CA ASP A 74 -34.22 27.11 -27.22
C ASP A 74 -33.80 28.56 -27.53
N GLY A 75 -32.66 29.00 -26.99
CA GLY A 75 -32.03 30.29 -27.26
C GLY A 75 -32.67 31.45 -26.52
N ASP A 76 -33.39 31.18 -25.42
CA ASP A 76 -34.10 32.21 -24.65
C ASP A 76 -33.19 33.01 -23.69
N GLY A 77 -31.93 32.58 -23.52
CA GLY A 77 -30.94 33.24 -22.68
C GLY A 77 -31.04 32.90 -21.19
N GLU A 78 -31.91 31.98 -20.82
CA GLU A 78 -32.03 31.35 -19.51
C GLU A 78 -31.76 29.84 -19.60
N ILE A 79 -31.80 29.14 -18.46
CA ILE A 79 -31.67 27.67 -18.44
C ILE A 79 -32.89 27.16 -17.69
N ASP A 80 -33.78 26.47 -18.40
CA ASP A 80 -35.03 25.95 -17.85
C ASP A 80 -34.81 24.66 -17.02
N GLU A 81 -35.88 24.09 -16.46
CA GLU A 81 -35.77 22.87 -15.65
C GLU A 81 -35.29 21.64 -16.46
N GLN A 82 -35.64 21.55 -17.74
CA GLN A 82 -35.29 20.44 -18.62
C GLN A 82 -33.81 20.52 -18.99
N GLU A 83 -33.34 21.71 -19.35
CA GLU A 83 -31.94 22.02 -19.64
C GLU A 83 -31.07 21.84 -18.39
N TRP A 84 -31.55 22.25 -17.21
CA TRP A 84 -30.89 21.93 -15.93
C TRP A 84 -30.85 20.43 -15.64
N MET A 85 -31.84 19.66 -16.08
CA MET A 85 -31.80 18.20 -15.99
C MET A 85 -30.69 17.63 -16.86
N LEU A 86 -30.55 18.11 -18.10
CA LEU A 86 -29.50 17.72 -19.03
C LEU A 86 -28.11 18.09 -18.49
N ALA A 87 -27.94 19.30 -17.97
CA ALA A 87 -26.71 19.76 -17.33
C ALA A 87 -26.32 18.86 -16.15
N ARG A 88 -27.28 18.53 -15.27
CA ARG A 88 -27.04 17.61 -14.14
C ARG A 88 -26.67 16.20 -14.61
N GLN A 89 -27.32 15.69 -15.65
CA GLN A 89 -27.00 14.37 -16.20
C GLN A 89 -25.60 14.36 -16.80
N GLN A 90 -25.22 15.41 -17.54
CA GLN A 90 -23.90 15.56 -18.12
C GLN A 90 -22.81 15.67 -17.03
N ALA A 91 -23.02 16.52 -16.02
CA ALA A 91 -22.12 16.64 -14.87
C ALA A 91 -21.87 15.29 -14.19
N ARG A 92 -22.92 14.50 -13.95
CA ARG A 92 -22.79 13.15 -13.37
C ARG A 92 -21.99 12.20 -14.26
N ARG A 93 -22.19 12.26 -15.58
CA ARG A 93 -21.42 11.44 -16.53
C ARG A 93 -19.95 11.82 -16.53
N ASP A 94 -19.64 13.11 -16.50
CA ASP A 94 -18.27 13.60 -16.56
C ASP A 94 -17.51 13.27 -15.26
N ILE A 95 -18.11 13.51 -14.09
CA ILE A 95 -17.53 13.12 -12.80
C ILE A 95 -17.33 11.60 -12.72
N ARG A 96 -18.29 10.80 -13.18
CA ARG A 96 -18.13 9.34 -13.18
C ARG A 96 -16.98 8.87 -14.08
N LYS A 97 -16.85 9.47 -15.27
CA LYS A 97 -15.73 9.20 -16.18
C LYS A 97 -14.39 9.59 -15.54
N GLU A 98 -14.31 10.76 -14.93
CA GLU A 98 -13.11 11.23 -14.22
C GLU A 98 -12.75 10.30 -13.06
N HIS A 99 -13.72 9.89 -12.25
CA HIS A 99 -13.53 8.93 -11.16
C HIS A 99 -13.04 7.58 -11.67
N GLN A 100 -13.58 7.09 -12.78
CA GLN A 100 -13.12 5.86 -13.41
C GLN A 100 -11.66 6.00 -13.89
N GLN A 101 -11.30 7.12 -14.52
CA GLN A 101 -9.93 7.39 -14.93
C GLN A 101 -8.98 7.45 -13.72
N LYS A 102 -9.35 8.14 -12.64
CA LYS A 102 -8.58 8.17 -11.39
C LYS A 102 -8.40 6.77 -10.79
N ARG A 103 -9.39 5.89 -10.90
CA ARG A 103 -9.29 4.49 -10.44
C ARG A 103 -8.38 3.63 -11.31
N LEU A 104 -8.30 3.92 -12.61
CA LEU A 104 -7.42 3.25 -13.56
C LEU A 104 -5.95 3.69 -13.41
N GLN A 105 -5.69 4.86 -12.84
CA GLN A 105 -4.34 5.29 -12.51
C GLN A 105 -3.73 4.40 -11.44
N SER A 106 -2.45 4.07 -11.60
CA SER A 106 -1.70 3.29 -10.62
C SER A 106 -1.62 4.06 -9.30
N GLY A 107 -2.12 3.45 -8.22
CA GLY A 107 -1.93 3.97 -6.88
C GLY A 107 -0.46 3.92 -6.47
N THR A 108 -0.08 4.80 -5.54
CA THR A 108 1.25 4.77 -4.93
C THR A 108 1.26 3.77 -3.79
N ASN A 109 2.15 2.79 -3.88
CA ASN A 109 2.35 1.81 -2.82
C ASN A 109 3.20 2.42 -1.72
N VAL A 110 2.67 2.41 -0.49
CA VAL A 110 3.35 2.93 0.68
C VAL A 110 3.42 1.86 1.77
N MET A 111 4.47 1.93 2.59
CA MET A 111 4.64 1.05 3.73
C MET A 111 4.87 1.87 4.98
N HIS A 112 4.13 1.56 6.04
CA HIS A 112 4.17 2.30 7.31
C HIS A 112 4.33 1.37 8.51
N LYS A 113 4.68 1.95 9.66
CA LYS A 113 4.77 1.22 10.93
C LYS A 113 3.39 0.66 11.30
N PRO A 114 3.26 -0.66 11.53
CA PRO A 114 2.01 -1.25 12.01
C PRO A 114 1.58 -0.65 13.36
N ARG A 115 0.28 -0.40 13.53
CA ARG A 115 -0.30 0.13 14.78
C ARG A 115 -0.39 -0.91 15.91
N ASP A 116 -0.32 -2.18 15.57
CA ASP A 116 -0.43 -3.33 16.48
C ASP A 116 0.90 -3.73 17.12
N GLY A 117 1.94 -2.91 16.97
CA GLY A 117 3.26 -3.17 17.53
C GLY A 117 4.11 -4.17 16.75
N ARG A 118 3.65 -4.67 15.59
CA ARG A 118 4.48 -5.49 14.71
C ARG A 118 5.70 -4.69 14.19
N LEU A 119 6.74 -5.43 13.84
CA LEU A 119 8.02 -4.89 13.37
C LEU A 119 7.85 -4.04 12.11
N PHE A 120 8.63 -2.96 12.03
CA PHE A 120 8.78 -2.12 10.85
C PHE A 120 10.26 -2.08 10.49
N LEU A 121 10.64 -2.85 9.47
CA LEU A 121 12.03 -3.17 9.14
C LEU A 121 12.31 -2.88 7.66
N ILE A 122 13.49 -2.33 7.39
CA ILE A 122 14.07 -2.22 6.06
C ILE A 122 15.43 -2.93 6.11
N SER A 123 15.66 -3.90 5.23
CA SER A 123 16.90 -4.66 5.22
C SER A 123 17.32 -5.10 3.83
N ASP A 124 18.62 -5.10 3.55
CA ASP A 124 19.21 -5.73 2.35
C ASP A 124 19.61 -7.21 2.58
N LEU A 125 19.18 -7.79 3.71
CA LEU A 125 19.36 -9.21 4.00
C LEU A 125 18.26 -10.03 3.35
N ASP A 126 18.67 -11.06 2.58
CA ASP A 126 17.76 -11.99 1.92
C ASP A 126 17.00 -12.86 2.95
N PRO A 127 15.67 -12.68 3.12
CA PRO A 127 14.89 -13.42 4.10
C PRO A 127 14.81 -14.92 3.76
N SER A 128 14.94 -15.28 2.48
CA SER A 128 14.79 -16.67 2.02
C SER A 128 15.90 -17.57 2.57
N ARG A 129 17.09 -17.01 2.79
CA ARG A 129 18.22 -17.74 3.37
C ARG A 129 18.00 -18.03 4.86
N LEU A 130 17.35 -17.12 5.59
CA LEU A 130 16.95 -17.37 6.98
C LEU A 130 15.86 -18.43 7.03
N ALA A 131 14.80 -18.28 6.22
CA ALA A 131 13.66 -19.20 6.22
C ALA A 131 14.07 -20.66 5.99
N ARG A 132 14.96 -20.92 5.02
CA ARG A 132 15.41 -22.29 4.71
C ARG A 132 16.13 -22.96 5.88
N ARG A 133 16.98 -22.22 6.60
CA ARG A 133 17.68 -22.75 7.77
C ARG A 133 16.68 -23.11 8.86
N TYR A 134 15.76 -22.21 9.20
CA TYR A 134 14.74 -22.49 10.22
C TYR A 134 13.86 -23.67 9.86
N HIS A 135 13.41 -23.79 8.60
CA HIS A 135 12.65 -24.96 8.16
C HIS A 135 13.40 -26.28 8.38
N MET A 136 14.70 -26.32 8.12
CA MET A 136 15.51 -27.52 8.35
C MET A 136 15.63 -27.87 9.84
N TRP A 137 15.82 -26.87 10.70
CA TRP A 137 15.81 -27.06 12.15
C TRP A 137 14.45 -27.52 12.66
N THR A 138 13.36 -26.95 12.16
CA THR A 138 12.00 -27.39 12.50
C THR A 138 11.79 -28.87 12.16
N TRP A 139 12.21 -29.30 10.97
CA TRP A 139 12.13 -30.71 10.58
C TRP A 139 12.98 -31.61 11.49
N LEU A 140 14.20 -31.20 11.84
CA LEU A 140 15.06 -31.94 12.77
C LEU A 140 14.41 -32.08 14.15
N HIS A 141 13.83 -31.00 14.69
CA HIS A 141 13.15 -31.07 15.98
C HIS A 141 11.89 -31.92 15.94
N LEU A 142 11.12 -31.85 14.86
CA LEU A 142 9.94 -32.71 14.68
C LEU A 142 10.34 -34.18 14.62
N THR A 143 11.36 -34.55 13.82
CA THR A 143 11.79 -35.95 13.74
C THR A 143 12.34 -36.47 15.07
N LEU A 144 13.08 -35.63 15.82
CA LEU A 144 13.56 -35.99 17.15
C LEU A 144 12.41 -36.19 18.14
N LEU A 145 11.43 -35.28 18.17
CA LEU A 145 10.27 -35.37 19.05
C LEU A 145 9.44 -36.63 18.75
N PHE A 146 9.09 -36.85 17.48
CA PHE A 146 8.33 -38.05 17.07
C PHE A 146 9.13 -39.33 17.31
N GLY A 147 10.46 -39.31 17.11
CA GLY A 147 11.34 -40.41 17.44
C GLY A 147 11.33 -40.74 18.93
N ALA A 148 11.42 -39.72 19.80
CA ALA A 148 11.36 -39.89 21.25
C ALA A 148 10.00 -40.45 21.70
N VAL A 149 8.88 -39.87 21.23
CA VAL A 149 7.53 -40.34 21.55
C VAL A 149 7.29 -41.77 21.06
N GLY A 150 7.71 -42.08 19.82
CA GLY A 150 7.61 -43.42 19.26
C GLY A 150 8.44 -44.44 20.04
N SER A 151 9.65 -44.07 20.46
CA SER A 151 10.50 -44.94 21.29
C SER A 151 9.88 -45.23 22.65
N LEU A 152 9.26 -44.23 23.30
CA LEU A 152 8.61 -44.38 24.59
C LEU A 152 7.38 -45.31 24.48
N LEU A 153 6.55 -45.12 23.45
CA LEU A 153 5.39 -45.99 23.18
C LEU A 153 5.79 -47.43 22.84
N TRP A 154 6.96 -47.65 22.23
CA TRP A 154 7.47 -48.98 21.91
C TRP A 154 8.09 -49.69 23.13
N ILE A 155 8.65 -48.92 24.06
CA ILE A 155 9.29 -49.40 25.29
C ILE A 155 8.24 -49.73 26.35
N LEU A 156 7.27 -48.86 26.60
CA LEU A 156 6.23 -49.03 27.64
C LEU A 156 5.56 -50.43 27.69
N PRO A 157 5.10 -51.03 26.57
CA PRO A 157 4.48 -52.36 26.59
C PRO A 157 5.46 -53.52 26.80
N ARG A 158 6.78 -53.29 26.86
CA ARG A 158 7.77 -54.33 27.22
C ARG A 158 8.08 -54.39 28.71
N TYR A 159 7.72 -53.34 29.46
CA TYR A 159 8.01 -53.24 30.90
C TYR A 159 6.73 -53.24 31.76
N ALA A 160 5.56 -53.40 31.13
CA ALA A 160 4.26 -53.63 31.76
C ALA A 160 3.85 -55.09 31.55
#